data_AF-A0A944W1H3-F1
#
_entry.id   AF-A0A944W1H3-F1
#
_cell.length_a   1.000
_cell.length_b   1.000
_cell.length_c   1.000
_cell.angle_alpha   90.00
_cell.angle_beta   90.00
_cell.angle_gamma   90.00
#
_symmetry.space_group_name_H-M   'P 1'
#
loop_
_entity.id
_entity.type
_entity.pdbx_description
1 polymer ?
#
loop_
_entity_poly.entity_id
_entity_poly.type
_entity_poly.pdbx_seq_one_letter_code
_entity_poly.pdbx_strand_id
1 'polypeptide(L)'
;MALLVIAIQFSGSVRAHEEKAAEKEPYVAKTMDIYEGFPDWYSPVFKDNVGLSEGAGLFKDYYKPLKMQMYMSPMRHYVQMDILDHSLFIEKGRRDLCIRCHDGINTGAVDDWKGSAHFNPRKTDLIARKTKIIEESIGREIINVDCFDCHADTVKNEIRMPNAEVCSECHERQVRQFNSEKNHGRPNHIQAMEANVLVPWYAEADRRGWGAGQGGCDMCHGISTKCDPCHTRHSFSAAEARQPKACMTCHMGPDHPDSESYGESKHGIILEMEGEEYNFDKPLAHVQVGEDYRTPTWQFCHMYQGGGRFTHNFVSKGIWRMGTVPPSNIEYESSLK
;
A
#
# COMPACT_ATOMS: atom_id res chain seq x y z
N MET A 1 1.34 -15.24 51.52
CA MET A 1 0.45 -14.90 50.40
C MET A 1 1.24 -13.98 49.47
N ALA A 2 1.97 -14.56 48.52
CA ALA A 2 2.78 -13.81 47.55
C ALA A 2 2.18 -14.07 46.17
N LEU A 3 1.66 -13.02 45.53
CA LEU A 3 1.18 -13.07 44.15
C LEU A 3 2.39 -13.15 43.22
N LEU A 4 2.46 -14.26 42.49
CA LEU A 4 3.43 -14.51 41.43
C LEU A 4 2.98 -13.74 40.17
N VAL A 5 3.61 -12.60 39.90
CA VAL A 5 3.46 -11.90 38.62
C VAL A 5 4.37 -12.61 37.61
N ILE A 6 3.77 -13.32 36.66
CA ILE A 6 4.50 -13.88 35.52
C ILE A 6 4.79 -12.72 34.55
N ALA A 7 5.93 -12.08 34.74
CA ALA A 7 6.54 -11.25 33.71
C ALA A 7 7.15 -12.19 32.68
N ILE A 8 6.54 -12.28 31.50
CA ILE A 8 7.19 -12.89 30.33
C ILE A 8 8.28 -11.90 29.89
N GLN A 9 9.48 -12.07 30.45
CA GLN A 9 10.68 -11.43 29.91
C GLN A 9 10.94 -12.05 28.53
N PHE A 10 10.72 -11.28 27.47
CA PHE A 10 11.36 -11.52 26.18
C PHE A 10 12.85 -11.18 26.31
N SER A 11 13.61 -12.01 27.02
CA SER A 11 15.08 -11.94 27.13
C SER A 11 15.78 -12.68 25.98
N GLY A 12 15.16 -12.70 24.81
CA GLY A 12 15.81 -13.11 23.57
C GLY A 12 16.55 -11.92 22.99
N SER A 13 17.87 -11.88 23.14
CA SER A 13 18.72 -11.00 22.35
C SER A 13 18.63 -11.44 20.89
N VAL A 14 17.65 -10.89 20.16
CA VAL A 14 17.61 -10.94 18.71
C VAL A 14 18.69 -9.97 18.24
N ARG A 15 19.96 -10.41 18.34
CA ARG A 15 21.07 -9.77 17.64
C ARG A 15 20.72 -9.75 16.16
N ALA A 16 20.96 -8.61 15.51
CA ALA A 16 20.81 -8.46 14.07
C ALA A 16 21.39 -9.68 13.35
N HIS A 17 20.50 -10.54 12.85
CA HIS A 17 20.92 -11.54 11.89
C HIS A 17 21.45 -10.74 10.71
N GLU A 18 22.71 -10.96 10.33
CA GLU A 18 23.21 -10.62 9.00
C GLU A 18 22.12 -10.96 7.98
N GLU A 19 21.86 -10.05 7.03
CA GLU A 19 20.96 -10.26 5.89
C GLU A 19 21.20 -11.65 5.27
N LYS A 20 20.44 -12.66 5.69
CA LYS A 20 20.53 -14.00 5.11
C LYS A 20 19.15 -14.51 4.70
N ALA A 21 19.14 -14.99 3.46
CA ALA A 21 18.08 -15.58 2.64
C ALA A 21 17.01 -14.62 2.09
N ALA A 22 16.35 -13.78 2.89
CA ALA A 22 15.17 -13.06 2.40
C ALA A 22 15.46 -11.96 1.35
N GLU A 23 16.68 -11.38 1.37
CA GLU A 23 17.14 -10.46 0.34
C GLU A 23 17.80 -11.15 -0.88
N LYS A 24 17.98 -12.47 -0.83
CA LYS A 24 18.59 -13.23 -1.94
C LYS A 24 17.60 -13.66 -3.01
N GLU A 25 16.29 -13.39 -2.84
CA GLU A 25 15.40 -13.53 -3.99
C GLU A 25 15.79 -12.46 -5.00
N PRO A 26 16.31 -12.86 -6.18
CA PRO A 26 16.74 -11.91 -7.17
C PRO A 26 15.54 -11.06 -7.57
N TYR A 27 15.80 -9.78 -7.71
CA TYR A 27 14.86 -8.91 -8.38
C TYR A 27 14.72 -9.43 -9.82
N VAL A 28 13.49 -9.62 -10.28
CA VAL A 28 13.23 -10.01 -11.67
C VAL A 28 12.72 -8.77 -12.40
N ALA A 29 13.41 -8.35 -13.46
CA ALA A 29 12.96 -7.25 -14.31
C ALA A 29 11.72 -7.65 -15.11
N LYS A 30 10.56 -7.64 -14.44
CA LYS A 30 9.26 -7.90 -15.05
C LYS A 30 8.25 -6.98 -14.40
N THR A 31 7.59 -6.15 -15.22
CA THR A 31 6.36 -5.48 -14.81
C THR A 31 5.38 -6.55 -14.34
N MET A 32 4.97 -6.46 -13.09
CA MET A 32 4.03 -7.41 -12.51
C MET A 32 2.63 -7.11 -12.98
N ASP A 33 1.91 -8.14 -13.43
CA ASP A 33 0.46 -8.10 -13.47
C ASP A 33 -0.07 -8.46 -12.08
N ILE A 34 -0.64 -7.50 -11.37
CA ILE A 34 -1.12 -7.75 -10.01
C ILE A 34 -2.34 -8.69 -9.98
N TYR A 35 -3.03 -8.86 -11.11
CA TYR A 35 -4.12 -9.79 -11.30
C TYR A 35 -3.70 -11.14 -11.91
N GLU A 36 -2.39 -11.37 -12.11
CA GLU A 36 -1.88 -12.70 -12.52
C GLU A 36 -2.36 -13.77 -11.53
N GLY A 37 -2.93 -14.87 -12.02
CA GLY A 37 -3.46 -15.96 -11.20
C GLY A 37 -4.88 -15.75 -10.65
N PHE A 38 -5.54 -14.63 -10.93
CA PHE A 38 -6.99 -14.51 -10.77
C PHE A 38 -7.72 -15.24 -11.92
N PRO A 39 -8.98 -15.67 -11.73
CA PRO A 39 -9.77 -16.28 -12.79
C PRO A 39 -9.95 -15.35 -14.01
N ASP A 40 -10.07 -15.91 -15.22
CA ASP A 40 -10.16 -15.15 -16.47
C ASP A 40 -11.30 -14.09 -16.50
N TRP A 41 -12.39 -14.32 -15.76
CA TRP A 41 -13.50 -13.38 -15.67
C TRP A 41 -13.19 -12.13 -14.82
N TYR A 42 -12.12 -12.15 -14.04
CA TYR A 42 -11.80 -11.11 -13.07
C TYR A 42 -11.30 -9.82 -13.74
N SER A 43 -10.36 -9.94 -14.69
CA SER A 43 -9.80 -8.78 -15.41
C SER A 43 -10.86 -7.93 -16.12
N PRO A 44 -11.85 -8.51 -16.85
CA PRO A 44 -12.95 -7.75 -17.47
C PRO A 44 -13.79 -6.89 -16.52
N VAL A 45 -13.80 -7.18 -15.22
CA VAL A 45 -14.63 -6.48 -14.24
C VAL A 45 -13.84 -5.65 -13.21
N PHE A 46 -12.53 -5.85 -13.09
CA PHE A 46 -11.67 -5.11 -12.15
C PHE A 46 -10.42 -4.48 -12.76
N LYS A 47 -9.95 -4.94 -13.92
CA LYS A 47 -8.71 -4.44 -14.56
C LYS A 47 -9.00 -3.59 -15.79
N ASP A 48 -9.82 -4.10 -16.71
CA ASP A 48 -10.05 -3.48 -18.02
C ASP A 48 -10.65 -2.08 -17.84
N ASN A 49 -10.00 -1.05 -18.39
CA ASN A 49 -10.43 0.32 -18.17
C ASN A 49 -11.73 0.63 -18.92
N VAL A 50 -12.74 1.08 -18.19
CA VAL A 50 -14.06 1.49 -18.71
C VAL A 50 -14.35 2.97 -18.43
N GLY A 51 -13.38 3.71 -17.92
CA GLY A 51 -13.56 5.07 -17.42
C GLY A 51 -14.71 5.12 -16.41
N LEU A 52 -15.65 6.02 -16.65
CA LEU A 52 -16.84 6.20 -15.79
C LEU A 52 -18.12 5.58 -16.39
N SER A 53 -18.01 4.82 -17.48
CA SER A 53 -19.19 4.30 -18.20
C SER A 53 -19.76 3.03 -17.60
N GLU A 54 -19.02 2.31 -16.76
CA GLU A 54 -19.46 1.08 -16.05
C GLU A 54 -18.84 1.05 -14.66
N GLY A 55 -19.48 0.37 -13.71
CA GLY A 55 -18.89 0.07 -12.41
C GLY A 55 -17.79 -1.00 -12.47
N ALA A 56 -17.56 -1.66 -11.35
CA ALA A 56 -16.59 -2.74 -11.18
C ALA A 56 -17.23 -3.98 -10.51
N GLY A 57 -16.54 -5.11 -10.61
CA GLY A 57 -17.00 -6.39 -10.07
C GLY A 57 -18.23 -6.96 -10.76
N LEU A 58 -18.84 -7.98 -10.15
CA LEU A 58 -19.96 -8.72 -10.74
C LEU A 58 -21.22 -7.87 -10.95
N PHE A 59 -21.34 -6.74 -10.25
CA PHE A 59 -22.48 -5.82 -10.35
C PHE A 59 -22.17 -4.56 -11.17
N LYS A 60 -21.10 -4.57 -11.98
CA LYS A 60 -20.66 -3.41 -12.77
C LYS A 60 -21.74 -2.73 -13.62
N ASP A 61 -22.76 -3.48 -14.05
CA ASP A 61 -23.84 -2.97 -14.90
C ASP A 61 -24.97 -2.29 -14.09
N TYR A 62 -24.96 -2.42 -12.76
CA TYR A 62 -26.02 -1.95 -11.87
C TYR A 62 -25.74 -0.59 -11.22
N TYR A 63 -24.54 -0.04 -11.41
CA TYR A 63 -24.15 1.25 -10.85
C TYR A 63 -23.11 1.95 -11.75
N LYS A 64 -22.85 3.23 -11.50
CA LYS A 64 -21.72 3.96 -12.11
C LYS A 64 -20.73 4.41 -11.03
N PRO A 65 -19.42 4.42 -11.32
CA PRO A 65 -18.40 4.77 -10.35
C PRO A 65 -18.51 6.25 -9.96
N LEU A 66 -18.24 6.57 -8.70
CA LEU A 66 -18.01 7.95 -8.29
C LEU A 66 -16.78 8.49 -9.01
N LYS A 67 -16.75 9.79 -9.33
CA LYS A 67 -15.59 10.43 -10.01
C LYS A 67 -14.25 10.16 -9.30
N MET A 68 -14.28 10.07 -7.96
CA MET A 68 -13.08 9.76 -7.17
C MET A 68 -12.48 8.38 -7.47
N GLN A 69 -13.26 7.43 -8.02
CA GLN A 69 -12.73 6.12 -8.42
C GLN A 69 -11.71 6.20 -9.55
N MET A 70 -11.65 7.30 -10.31
CA MET A 70 -10.52 7.57 -11.22
C MET A 70 -9.17 7.49 -10.49
N TYR A 71 -9.13 7.80 -9.20
CA TYR A 71 -7.93 7.82 -8.37
C TYR A 71 -7.89 6.69 -7.33
N MET A 72 -9.04 6.17 -6.91
CA MET A 72 -9.11 5.01 -5.99
C MET A 72 -8.97 3.66 -6.71
N SER A 73 -9.30 3.58 -8.01
CA SER A 73 -9.10 2.40 -8.84
C SER A 73 -8.69 2.82 -10.26
N PRO A 74 -7.50 3.44 -10.41
CA PRO A 74 -7.09 4.05 -11.68
C PRO A 74 -6.98 3.06 -12.84
N MET A 75 -6.66 1.78 -12.58
CA MET A 75 -6.63 0.77 -13.65
C MET A 75 -7.99 0.62 -14.32
N ARG A 76 -9.06 0.58 -13.52
CA ARG A 76 -10.43 0.35 -14.00
C ARG A 76 -11.13 1.62 -14.47
N HIS A 77 -10.89 2.75 -13.80
CA HIS A 77 -11.75 3.93 -13.92
C HIS A 77 -11.04 5.23 -14.30
N TYR A 78 -9.71 5.27 -14.45
CA TYR A 78 -9.04 6.51 -14.84
C TYR A 78 -9.42 6.93 -16.25
N VAL A 79 -9.76 8.21 -16.41
CA VAL A 79 -10.02 8.87 -17.70
C VAL A 79 -9.02 10.01 -17.85
N GLN A 80 -8.59 10.24 -19.09
CA GLN A 80 -7.64 11.30 -19.41
C GLN A 80 -8.18 12.70 -19.09
N MET A 81 -7.24 13.62 -18.85
CA MET A 81 -7.55 15.03 -18.68
C MET A 81 -8.06 15.62 -20.00
N ASP A 82 -9.07 16.48 -19.93
CA ASP A 82 -9.73 17.10 -21.09
C ASP A 82 -9.49 18.62 -21.22
N ILE A 83 -8.79 19.22 -20.25
CA ILE A 83 -8.57 20.69 -20.19
C ILE A 83 -7.27 21.12 -20.87
N LEU A 84 -6.17 20.42 -20.58
CA LEU A 84 -4.84 20.73 -21.13
C LEU A 84 -4.25 19.45 -21.71
N ASP A 85 -3.97 19.47 -23.01
CA ASP A 85 -3.30 18.38 -23.69
C ASP A 85 -1.84 18.27 -23.23
N HIS A 86 -1.49 17.11 -22.66
CA HIS A 86 -0.15 16.83 -22.18
C HIS A 86 0.70 16.05 -23.19
N SER A 87 0.11 15.57 -24.30
CA SER A 87 0.78 14.72 -25.28
C SER A 87 2.06 15.34 -25.82
N LEU A 88 2.03 16.64 -26.13
CA LEU A 88 3.20 17.35 -26.66
C LEU A 88 4.39 17.36 -25.68
N PHE A 89 4.15 17.45 -24.36
CA PHE A 89 5.23 17.39 -23.38
C PHE A 89 5.86 15.99 -23.33
N ILE A 90 5.02 14.95 -23.45
CA ILE A 90 5.41 13.54 -23.43
C ILE A 90 6.17 13.18 -24.70
N GLU A 91 5.60 13.46 -25.87
CA GLU A 91 6.18 13.17 -27.19
C GLU A 91 7.55 13.82 -27.38
N LYS A 92 7.75 15.01 -26.83
CA LYS A 92 9.02 15.75 -26.91
C LYS A 92 9.96 15.47 -25.75
N GLY A 93 9.60 14.58 -24.82
CA GLY A 93 10.42 14.23 -23.65
C GLY A 93 10.74 15.42 -22.75
N ARG A 94 9.84 16.41 -22.65
CA ARG A 94 10.05 17.67 -21.92
C ARG A 94 9.82 17.54 -20.41
N ARG A 95 10.62 16.67 -19.78
CA ARG A 95 10.65 16.44 -18.33
C ARG A 95 10.78 17.74 -17.52
N ASP A 96 11.57 18.68 -18.03
CA ASP A 96 11.79 20.00 -17.43
C ASP A 96 10.51 20.84 -17.31
N LEU A 97 9.61 20.72 -18.29
CA LEU A 97 8.35 21.48 -18.30
C LEU A 97 7.34 20.93 -17.29
N CYS A 98 7.37 19.64 -17.00
CA CYS A 98 6.58 19.04 -15.92
C CYS A 98 6.87 19.77 -14.60
N ILE A 99 8.15 19.84 -14.23
CA ILE A 99 8.59 20.45 -12.98
C ILE A 99 8.32 21.96 -13.00
N ARG A 100 8.78 22.66 -14.04
CA ARG A 100 8.66 24.13 -14.11
C ARG A 100 7.21 24.62 -14.06
N CYS A 101 6.28 23.92 -14.71
CA CYS A 101 4.86 24.29 -14.65
C CYS A 101 4.27 23.94 -13.29
N HIS A 102 4.48 22.70 -12.82
CA HIS A 102 3.91 22.23 -11.55
C HIS A 102 4.46 22.94 -10.31
N ASP A 103 5.66 23.52 -10.37
CA ASP A 103 6.21 24.38 -9.31
C ASP A 103 5.33 25.62 -9.08
N GLY A 104 4.60 26.08 -10.11
CA GLY A 104 3.68 27.21 -10.02
C GLY A 104 2.20 26.87 -9.83
N ILE A 105 1.77 25.62 -10.09
CA ILE A 105 0.35 25.21 -9.99
C ILE A 105 0.06 24.19 -8.88
N ASN A 106 1.05 23.38 -8.49
CA ASN A 106 0.95 22.38 -7.44
C ASN A 106 2.28 22.26 -6.70
N THR A 107 2.72 23.37 -6.12
CA THR A 107 4.04 23.53 -5.50
C THR A 107 4.30 22.49 -4.41
N GLY A 108 3.28 22.12 -3.62
CA GLY A 108 3.41 21.10 -2.58
C GLY A 108 3.85 19.74 -3.11
N ALA A 109 3.29 19.27 -4.23
CA ALA A 109 3.71 18.01 -4.83
C ALA A 109 5.16 18.05 -5.35
N VAL A 110 5.58 19.20 -5.89
CA VAL A 110 6.95 19.40 -6.36
C VAL A 110 7.92 19.46 -5.19
N ASP A 111 7.57 20.12 -4.10
CA ASP A 111 8.41 20.22 -2.89
C ASP A 111 8.54 18.89 -2.17
N ASP A 112 7.45 18.13 -2.02
CA ASP A 112 7.48 16.75 -1.52
C ASP A 112 8.42 15.87 -2.35
N TRP A 113 8.31 15.96 -3.69
CA TRP A 113 9.18 15.22 -4.59
C TRP A 113 10.64 15.64 -4.43
N LYS A 114 10.96 16.95 -4.42
CA LYS A 114 12.33 17.45 -4.17
C LYS A 114 12.92 16.96 -2.85
N GLY A 115 12.08 16.77 -1.82
CA GLY A 115 12.48 16.21 -0.52
C GLY A 115 12.68 14.69 -0.50
N SER A 116 12.13 13.98 -1.49
CA SER A 116 12.06 12.52 -1.54
C SER A 116 13.37 11.82 -1.92
N ALA A 117 13.40 10.50 -1.70
CA ALA A 117 14.43 9.62 -2.24
C ALA A 117 14.32 9.41 -3.77
N HIS A 118 13.17 9.70 -4.38
CA HIS A 118 13.02 9.63 -5.84
C HIS A 118 13.74 10.80 -6.53
N PHE A 119 13.72 12.00 -5.96
CA PHE A 119 14.53 13.12 -6.46
C PHE A 119 16.03 12.88 -6.24
N ASN A 120 16.41 12.41 -5.05
CA ASN A 120 17.80 12.08 -4.72
C ASN A 120 17.94 10.60 -4.32
N PRO A 121 18.11 9.68 -5.29
CA PRO A 121 18.20 8.24 -5.05
C PRO A 121 19.54 7.81 -4.45
N ARG A 122 20.38 8.77 -4.03
CA ARG A 122 21.63 8.55 -3.29
C ARG A 122 21.69 9.41 -2.03
N LYS A 123 20.54 9.87 -1.52
CA LYS A 123 20.41 10.74 -0.34
C LYS A 123 21.10 10.20 0.92
N THR A 124 21.13 8.88 1.08
CA THR A 124 21.83 8.18 2.16
C THR A 124 22.51 6.92 1.62
N ASP A 125 23.50 6.39 2.34
CA ASP A 125 24.18 5.14 1.96
C ASP A 125 23.20 3.97 1.79
N LEU A 126 22.18 3.88 2.64
CA LEU A 126 21.16 2.85 2.56
C LEU A 126 20.35 2.98 1.27
N ILE A 127 19.92 4.20 0.92
CA ILE A 127 19.16 4.47 -0.30
C ILE A 127 20.06 4.19 -1.52
N ALA A 128 21.31 4.66 -1.52
CA ALA A 128 22.27 4.41 -2.61
C ALA A 128 22.49 2.90 -2.86
N ARG A 129 22.64 2.09 -1.79
CA ARG A 129 22.74 0.63 -1.92
C ARG A 129 21.48 0.02 -2.54
N LYS A 130 20.30 0.45 -2.11
CA LYS A 130 19.02 -0.04 -2.67
C LYS A 130 18.83 0.38 -4.12
N THR A 131 19.17 1.61 -4.48
CA THR A 131 19.16 2.11 -5.85
C THR A 131 20.04 1.25 -6.74
N LYS A 132 21.25 0.90 -6.29
CA LYS A 132 22.15 0.02 -7.05
C LYS A 132 21.52 -1.35 -7.34
N ILE A 133 20.84 -1.96 -6.36
CA ILE A 133 20.13 -3.23 -6.56
C ILE A 133 19.03 -3.09 -7.62
N ILE A 134 18.31 -1.96 -7.62
CA ILE A 134 17.27 -1.69 -8.62
C ILE A 134 17.92 -1.49 -10.00
N GLU A 135 18.97 -0.66 -10.10
CA GLU A 135 19.73 -0.40 -11.34
C GLU A 135 20.26 -1.68 -11.97
N GLU A 136 20.86 -2.57 -11.15
CA GLU A 136 21.35 -3.89 -11.57
C GLU A 136 20.21 -4.74 -12.14
N SER A 137 19.01 -4.65 -11.57
CA SER A 137 17.88 -5.38 -12.10
C SER A 137 17.34 -4.80 -13.40
N ILE A 138 17.12 -3.48 -13.47
CA ILE A 138 16.48 -2.85 -14.63
C ILE A 138 17.46 -2.60 -15.78
N GLY A 139 18.77 -2.82 -15.54
CA GLY A 139 19.81 -2.68 -16.55
C GLY A 139 20.09 -1.22 -16.96
N ARG A 140 19.74 -0.24 -16.12
CA ARG A 140 20.01 1.19 -16.37
C ARG A 140 20.36 1.93 -15.08
N GLU A 141 21.16 2.98 -15.23
CA GLU A 141 21.43 3.93 -14.15
C GLU A 141 20.21 4.82 -13.88
N ILE A 142 19.98 5.13 -12.61
CA ILE A 142 18.91 6.01 -12.12
C ILE A 142 19.58 7.26 -11.56
N ILE A 143 19.52 8.37 -12.30
CA ILE A 143 20.00 9.68 -11.81
C ILE A 143 19.00 10.24 -10.79
N ASN A 144 17.72 10.24 -11.17
CA ASN A 144 16.55 10.49 -10.34
C ASN A 144 15.36 9.70 -10.91
N VAL A 145 14.25 9.71 -10.19
CA VAL A 145 12.92 9.28 -10.65
C VAL A 145 12.03 10.52 -10.59
N ASP A 146 11.61 11.02 -11.74
CA ASP A 146 10.84 12.26 -11.85
C ASP A 146 9.36 12.03 -12.18
N CYS A 147 8.62 13.13 -12.35
CA CYS A 147 7.18 13.08 -12.67
C CYS A 147 6.91 12.25 -13.94
N PHE A 148 7.81 12.32 -14.93
CA PHE A 148 7.66 11.68 -16.22
C PHE A 148 7.77 10.16 -16.10
N ASP A 149 8.72 9.66 -15.31
CA ASP A 149 8.92 8.22 -15.12
C ASP A 149 7.66 7.52 -14.56
N CYS A 150 6.93 8.19 -13.68
CA CYS A 150 5.71 7.67 -13.08
C CYS A 150 4.45 7.97 -13.92
N HIS A 151 4.27 9.22 -14.35
CA HIS A 151 3.00 9.71 -14.89
C HIS A 151 2.92 9.74 -16.42
N ALA A 152 4.00 9.62 -17.17
CA ALA A 152 3.93 9.60 -18.63
C ALA A 152 3.81 8.18 -19.16
N ASP A 153 2.72 7.88 -19.86
CA ASP A 153 2.64 6.72 -20.75
C ASP A 153 3.23 7.12 -22.10
N THR A 154 4.46 6.68 -22.38
CA THR A 154 5.19 7.03 -23.61
C THR A 154 4.72 6.25 -24.83
N VAL A 155 3.91 5.20 -24.66
CA VAL A 155 3.32 4.44 -25.77
C VAL A 155 2.06 5.14 -26.27
N LYS A 156 1.25 5.64 -25.34
CA LYS A 156 -0.02 6.33 -25.65
C LYS A 156 0.12 7.85 -25.75
N ASN A 157 1.24 8.43 -25.31
CA ASN A 157 1.44 9.86 -25.14
C ASN A 157 0.38 10.51 -24.24
N GLU A 158 0.04 9.82 -23.14
CA GLU A 158 -1.00 10.21 -22.21
C GLU A 158 -0.48 10.28 -20.77
N ILE A 159 -1.16 11.05 -19.93
CA ILE A 159 -0.91 11.00 -18.49
C ILE A 159 -1.54 9.73 -17.92
N ARG A 160 -0.87 9.09 -16.97
CA ARG A 160 -1.39 7.96 -16.19
C ARG A 160 -1.36 8.28 -14.69
N MET A 161 -2.28 7.65 -13.97
CA MET A 161 -2.16 7.51 -12.52
C MET A 161 -1.31 6.27 -12.23
N PRO A 162 -0.14 6.41 -11.56
CA PRO A 162 0.75 5.29 -11.29
C PRO A 162 0.03 4.26 -10.40
N ASN A 163 -0.05 3.03 -10.89
CA ASN A 163 -0.58 1.89 -10.16
C ASN A 163 0.58 0.97 -9.72
N ALA A 164 0.27 -0.10 -9.01
CA ALA A 164 1.26 -1.06 -8.53
C ALA A 164 2.06 -1.73 -9.66
N GLU A 165 1.50 -1.88 -10.87
CA GLU A 165 2.24 -2.39 -12.04
C GLU A 165 3.34 -1.40 -12.45
N VAL A 166 3.04 -0.09 -12.51
CA VAL A 166 4.04 0.96 -12.76
C VAL A 166 5.12 0.95 -11.67
N CYS A 167 4.73 0.87 -10.40
CA CYS A 167 5.67 0.80 -9.29
C CYS A 167 6.57 -0.45 -9.41
N SER A 168 6.06 -1.56 -9.93
CA SER A 168 6.80 -2.82 -10.06
C SER A 168 7.91 -2.78 -11.10
N GLU A 169 7.92 -1.80 -12.01
CA GLU A 169 9.04 -1.59 -12.94
C GLU A 169 10.36 -1.33 -12.19
N CYS A 170 10.28 -0.74 -10.98
CA CYS A 170 11.43 -0.45 -10.10
C CYS A 170 11.32 -1.05 -8.69
N HIS A 171 10.14 -1.50 -8.24
CA HIS A 171 9.92 -2.17 -6.95
C HIS A 171 9.19 -3.53 -7.04
N GLU A 172 9.50 -4.35 -8.04
CA GLU A 172 8.97 -5.71 -8.26
C GLU A 172 8.96 -6.55 -6.98
N ARG A 173 10.06 -6.61 -6.23
CA ARG A 173 10.15 -7.40 -4.99
C ARG A 173 9.07 -7.01 -3.97
N GLN A 174 8.83 -5.72 -3.77
CA GLN A 174 7.83 -5.22 -2.83
C GLN A 174 6.43 -5.45 -3.36
N VAL A 175 6.19 -5.21 -4.65
CA VAL A 175 4.88 -5.46 -5.29
C VAL A 175 4.55 -6.95 -5.28
N ARG A 176 5.52 -7.84 -5.49
CA ARG A 176 5.35 -9.29 -5.39
C ARG A 176 4.95 -9.73 -3.98
N GLN A 177 5.63 -9.19 -2.97
CA GLN A 177 5.29 -9.44 -1.57
C GLN A 177 3.87 -8.94 -1.24
N PHE A 178 3.50 -7.74 -1.69
CA PHE A 178 2.14 -7.22 -1.52
C PHE A 178 1.08 -8.06 -2.26
N ASN A 179 1.35 -8.45 -3.50
CA ASN A 179 0.46 -9.29 -4.29
C ASN A 179 0.28 -10.69 -3.68
N SER A 180 1.27 -11.20 -2.94
CA SER A 180 1.18 -12.49 -2.25
C SER A 180 0.09 -12.55 -1.17
N GLU A 181 -0.49 -11.41 -0.77
CA GLU A 181 -1.62 -11.39 0.15
C GLU A 181 -2.83 -12.18 -0.36
N LYS A 182 -3.06 -12.23 -1.68
CA LYS A 182 -4.16 -13.00 -2.30
C LYS A 182 -4.11 -14.49 -1.98
N ASN A 183 -2.92 -15.03 -1.71
CA ASN A 183 -2.72 -16.44 -1.35
C ASN A 183 -3.29 -16.79 0.04
N HIS A 184 -3.71 -15.80 0.82
CA HIS A 184 -4.27 -15.97 2.16
C HIS A 184 -5.77 -15.65 2.21
N GLY A 185 -6.39 -15.36 1.07
CA GLY A 185 -7.80 -14.94 0.97
C GLY A 185 -8.09 -13.60 1.68
N ARG A 186 -9.35 -13.17 1.60
CA ARG A 186 -9.82 -11.91 2.23
C ARG A 186 -10.01 -12.06 3.75
N PRO A 187 -9.91 -10.97 4.54
CA PRO A 187 -9.58 -9.59 4.14
C PRO A 187 -8.08 -9.39 3.86
N ASN A 188 -7.77 -8.62 2.83
CA ASN A 188 -6.41 -8.19 2.47
C ASN A 188 -6.44 -6.92 1.60
N HIS A 189 -5.28 -6.32 1.36
CA HIS A 189 -5.19 -5.04 0.65
C HIS A 189 -5.38 -5.21 -0.87
N ILE A 190 -4.78 -6.25 -1.45
CA ILE A 190 -4.82 -6.48 -2.91
C ILE A 190 -6.25 -6.77 -3.43
N GLN A 191 -7.14 -7.26 -2.58
CA GLN A 191 -8.56 -7.50 -2.85
C GLN A 191 -9.49 -6.54 -2.07
N ALA A 192 -8.98 -5.41 -1.57
CA ALA A 192 -9.79 -4.43 -0.85
C ALA A 192 -10.91 -3.83 -1.72
N MET A 193 -10.62 -3.39 -2.95
CA MET A 193 -11.64 -2.91 -3.90
C MET A 193 -12.61 -4.01 -4.32
N GLU A 194 -12.17 -5.27 -4.40
CA GLU A 194 -13.06 -6.42 -4.61
C GLU A 194 -14.08 -6.51 -3.47
N ALA A 195 -13.62 -6.45 -2.22
CA ALA A 195 -14.50 -6.48 -1.05
C ALA A 195 -15.48 -5.30 -0.99
N ASN A 196 -15.06 -4.13 -1.47
CA ASN A 196 -15.90 -2.92 -1.49
C ASN A 196 -17.10 -3.05 -2.43
N VAL A 197 -16.88 -3.50 -3.68
CA VAL A 197 -17.91 -3.43 -4.73
C VAL A 197 -18.60 -4.75 -5.07
N LEU A 198 -18.05 -5.89 -4.60
CA LEU A 198 -18.65 -7.22 -4.82
C LEU A 198 -19.88 -7.46 -3.94
N VAL A 199 -20.12 -6.62 -2.94
CA VAL A 199 -21.28 -6.76 -2.06
C VAL A 199 -22.53 -6.14 -2.70
N PRO A 200 -23.67 -6.84 -2.74
CA PRO A 200 -24.83 -6.40 -3.52
C PRO A 200 -25.43 -5.08 -3.01
N TRP A 201 -25.24 -4.76 -1.73
CA TRP A 201 -25.73 -3.51 -1.16
C TRP A 201 -24.98 -2.28 -1.67
N TYR A 202 -23.75 -2.42 -2.20
CA TYR A 202 -23.02 -1.31 -2.79
C TYR A 202 -23.75 -0.77 -4.02
N ALA A 203 -24.07 -1.66 -4.95
CA ALA A 203 -24.81 -1.33 -6.17
C ALA A 203 -26.26 -0.92 -5.85
N GLU A 204 -26.91 -1.59 -4.90
CA GLU A 204 -28.28 -1.24 -4.50
C GLU A 204 -28.37 0.16 -3.86
N ALA A 205 -27.39 0.56 -3.06
CA ALA A 205 -27.33 1.90 -2.50
C ALA A 205 -27.21 2.96 -3.60
N ASP A 206 -26.36 2.73 -4.61
CA ASP A 206 -26.26 3.62 -5.77
C ASP A 206 -27.58 3.73 -6.54
N ARG A 207 -28.23 2.59 -6.83
CA ARG A 207 -29.54 2.55 -7.50
C ARG A 207 -30.63 3.33 -6.77
N ARG A 208 -30.51 3.46 -5.45
CA ARG A 208 -31.42 4.24 -4.60
C ARG A 208 -31.03 5.71 -4.45
N GLY A 209 -29.96 6.15 -5.12
CA GLY A 209 -29.46 7.53 -5.08
C GLY A 209 -28.50 7.81 -3.93
N TRP A 210 -28.00 6.79 -3.22
CA TRP A 210 -27.08 6.93 -2.07
C TRP A 210 -25.62 6.64 -2.44
N GLY A 211 -25.28 6.53 -3.72
CA GLY A 211 -23.93 6.19 -4.18
C GLY A 211 -22.85 7.09 -3.58
N ALA A 212 -23.08 8.41 -3.53
CA ALA A 212 -22.14 9.35 -2.93
C ALA A 212 -21.88 9.11 -1.43
N GLY A 213 -22.84 8.53 -0.71
CA GLY A 213 -22.66 8.13 0.69
C GLY A 213 -21.60 7.05 0.89
N GLN A 214 -21.19 6.38 -0.17
CA GLN A 214 -20.20 5.29 -0.17
C GLN A 214 -18.80 5.78 -0.56
N GLY A 215 -18.60 7.07 -0.79
CA GLY A 215 -17.28 7.62 -1.13
C GLY A 215 -16.21 7.36 -0.06
N GLY A 216 -16.61 7.26 1.22
CA GLY A 216 -15.71 6.85 2.30
C GLY A 216 -15.23 5.39 2.16
N CYS A 217 -16.11 4.50 1.68
CA CYS A 217 -15.78 3.10 1.40
C CYS A 217 -14.76 3.03 0.25
N ASP A 218 -15.00 3.77 -0.84
CA ASP A 218 -14.08 3.85 -1.98
C ASP A 218 -12.71 4.39 -1.59
N MET A 219 -12.66 5.39 -0.69
CA MET A 219 -11.41 5.97 -0.21
C MET A 219 -10.60 4.99 0.65
N CYS A 220 -11.26 4.28 1.57
CA CYS A 220 -10.62 3.31 2.45
C CYS A 220 -10.13 2.08 1.66
N HIS A 221 -10.95 1.56 0.74
CA HIS A 221 -10.65 0.34 -0.02
C HIS A 221 -9.83 0.57 -1.30
N GLY A 222 -9.60 1.84 -1.70
CA GLY A 222 -8.86 2.22 -2.90
C GLY A 222 -7.38 1.80 -2.94
N ILE A 223 -6.87 1.11 -1.93
CA ILE A 223 -5.46 0.67 -1.82
C ILE A 223 -5.07 -0.41 -2.85
N SER A 224 -6.01 -1.21 -3.35
CA SER A 224 -5.69 -2.45 -4.08
C SER A 224 -4.72 -2.29 -5.24
N THR A 225 -4.74 -1.15 -5.92
CA THR A 225 -3.94 -0.92 -7.11
C THR A 225 -2.90 0.18 -6.92
N LYS A 226 -2.78 0.79 -5.73
CA LYS A 226 -1.92 1.95 -5.48
C LYS A 226 -0.99 1.72 -4.29
N CYS A 227 0.24 2.19 -4.41
CA CYS A 227 1.27 2.01 -3.39
C CYS A 227 1.46 3.24 -2.49
N ASP A 228 0.79 4.36 -2.76
CA ASP A 228 0.85 5.58 -1.94
C ASP A 228 -0.06 5.67 -0.68
N PRO A 229 -0.76 4.63 -0.18
CA PRO A 229 -1.57 4.79 1.04
C PRO A 229 -0.77 4.88 2.35
N CYS A 230 0.37 4.20 2.43
CA CYS A 230 1.17 4.14 3.67
C CYS A 230 2.40 5.03 3.63
N HIS A 231 3.08 5.11 2.48
CA HIS A 231 4.15 6.06 2.22
C HIS A 231 3.63 7.07 1.18
N THR A 232 3.06 8.15 1.69
CA THR A 232 2.18 9.00 0.89
C THR A 232 2.91 9.75 -0.23
N ARG A 233 2.17 10.04 -1.29
CA ARG A 233 2.65 10.90 -2.38
C ARG A 233 2.82 12.34 -1.87
N HIS A 234 3.80 13.12 -2.33
CA HIS A 234 4.89 12.75 -3.25
C HIS A 234 6.24 12.52 -2.52
N SER A 235 6.20 12.38 -1.19
CA SER A 235 7.39 12.14 -0.36
C SER A 235 7.89 10.70 -0.48
N PHE A 236 6.96 9.74 -0.62
CA PHE A 236 7.18 8.29 -0.63
C PHE A 236 8.12 7.84 0.52
N SER A 237 7.95 8.42 1.70
CA SER A 237 8.83 8.19 2.85
C SER A 237 8.62 6.79 3.45
N ALA A 238 9.65 5.95 3.38
CA ALA A 238 9.61 4.65 4.05
C ALA A 238 9.59 4.78 5.59
N ALA A 239 10.10 5.89 6.14
CA ALA A 239 10.04 6.17 7.57
C ALA A 239 8.61 6.54 8.01
N GLU A 240 7.91 7.33 7.19
CA GLU A 240 6.48 7.64 7.38
C GLU A 240 5.65 6.34 7.40
N ALA A 241 5.86 5.46 6.41
CA ALA A 241 5.14 4.18 6.32
C ALA A 241 5.43 3.20 7.47
N ARG A 242 6.48 3.40 8.27
CA ARG A 242 6.79 2.57 9.45
C ARG A 242 6.18 3.10 10.74
N GLN A 243 5.60 4.30 10.72
CA GLN A 243 4.88 4.86 11.85
C GLN A 243 3.43 4.32 11.87
N PRO A 244 2.88 3.92 13.03
CA PRO A 244 1.49 3.48 13.13
C PRO A 244 0.45 4.42 12.53
N LYS A 245 0.71 5.73 12.57
CA LYS A 245 -0.18 6.77 12.02
C LYS A 245 -0.48 6.58 10.53
N ALA A 246 0.40 5.93 9.77
CA ALA A 246 0.18 5.59 8.37
C ALA A 246 -0.98 4.59 8.14
N CYS A 247 -1.36 3.83 9.17
CA CYS A 247 -2.45 2.84 9.10
C CYS A 247 -3.78 3.39 9.64
N MET A 248 -3.71 4.35 10.56
CA MET A 248 -4.83 4.78 11.40
C MET A 248 -5.98 5.41 10.61
N THR A 249 -5.74 6.01 9.45
CA THR A 249 -6.82 6.60 8.62
C THR A 249 -7.82 5.56 8.11
N CYS A 250 -7.40 4.30 7.93
CA CYS A 250 -8.27 3.22 7.45
C CYS A 250 -8.65 2.26 8.58
N HIS A 251 -7.68 1.94 9.45
CA HIS A 251 -7.84 0.98 10.53
C HIS A 251 -8.27 1.67 11.83
N MET A 252 -9.50 2.18 11.82
CA MET A 252 -10.13 2.88 12.95
C MET A 252 -11.65 2.70 12.88
N GLY A 253 -12.37 3.16 13.89
CA GLY A 253 -13.83 3.20 13.87
C GLY A 253 -14.49 1.93 14.41
N PRO A 254 -15.82 1.82 14.27
CA PRO A 254 -16.63 0.95 15.11
C PRO A 254 -16.50 -0.55 14.83
N ASP A 255 -16.20 -0.95 13.60
CA ASP A 255 -16.13 -2.36 13.17
C ASP A 255 -14.72 -2.95 13.23
N HIS A 256 -13.69 -2.10 13.17
CA HIS A 256 -12.29 -2.47 13.38
C HIS A 256 -11.54 -1.32 14.10
N PRO A 257 -11.72 -1.15 15.43
CA PRO A 257 -11.14 -0.06 16.21
C PRO A 257 -9.64 -0.31 16.50
N ASP A 258 -8.86 -0.64 15.48
CA ASP A 258 -7.45 -1.01 15.61
C ASP A 258 -6.62 0.19 16.09
N SER A 259 -6.87 1.40 15.54
CA SER A 259 -6.22 2.67 15.91
C SER A 259 -6.44 2.98 17.39
N GLU A 260 -7.69 2.93 17.81
CA GLU A 260 -8.11 3.19 19.18
C GLU A 260 -7.53 2.13 20.13
N SER A 261 -7.65 0.85 19.77
CA SER A 261 -7.16 -0.25 20.61
C SER A 261 -5.65 -0.25 20.78
N TYR A 262 -4.89 0.02 19.72
CA TYR A 262 -3.43 0.13 19.80
C TYR A 262 -3.00 1.41 20.50
N GLY A 263 -3.57 2.56 20.10
CA GLY A 263 -3.20 3.88 20.60
C GLY A 263 -3.34 3.97 22.12
N GLU A 264 -4.44 3.46 22.66
CA GLU A 264 -4.73 3.46 24.10
C GLU A 264 -4.06 2.31 24.86
N SER A 265 -3.42 1.37 24.15
CA SER A 265 -2.64 0.31 24.79
C SER A 265 -1.32 0.84 25.37
N LYS A 266 -0.67 0.07 26.23
CA LYS A 266 0.69 0.40 26.67
C LYS A 266 1.71 0.44 25.54
N HIS A 267 1.50 -0.30 24.45
CA HIS A 267 2.38 -0.20 23.28
C HIS A 267 2.25 1.18 22.61
N GLY A 268 1.02 1.64 22.37
CA GLY A 268 0.72 2.92 21.73
C GLY A 268 1.10 4.11 22.59
N ILE A 269 0.71 4.14 23.87
CA ILE A 269 1.03 5.25 24.78
C ILE A 269 2.55 5.42 24.97
N ILE A 270 3.31 4.34 25.08
CA ILE A 270 4.78 4.44 25.14
C ILE A 270 5.34 5.02 23.85
N LEU A 271 4.86 4.55 22.69
CA LEU A 271 5.29 5.10 21.40
C LEU A 271 4.91 6.58 21.26
N GLU A 272 3.75 7.01 21.73
CA GLU A 272 3.36 8.42 21.69
C GLU A 272 4.28 9.29 22.56
N MET A 273 4.64 8.82 23.75
CA MET A 273 5.53 9.56 24.66
C MET A 273 7.00 9.56 24.21
N GLU A 274 7.47 8.49 23.57
CA GLU A 274 8.89 8.27 23.25
C GLU A 274 9.17 8.31 21.73
N GLY A 275 8.18 8.65 20.90
CA GLY A 275 8.24 8.46 19.45
C GLY A 275 9.35 9.26 18.75
N GLU A 276 9.85 10.33 19.36
CA GLU A 276 11.01 11.08 18.86
C GLU A 276 12.33 10.31 19.01
N GLU A 277 12.41 9.36 19.95
CA GLU A 277 13.57 8.49 20.15
C GLU A 277 13.58 7.30 19.16
N TYR A 278 12.46 7.03 18.47
CA TYR A 278 12.34 5.90 17.56
C TYR A 278 13.00 6.17 16.22
N ASN A 279 13.93 5.32 15.83
CA ASN A 279 14.56 5.41 14.51
C ASN A 279 13.70 4.74 13.42
N PHE A 280 12.83 5.52 12.78
CA PHE A 280 12.00 5.04 11.68
C PHE A 280 12.73 4.92 10.34
N ASP A 281 13.94 5.47 10.18
CA ASP A 281 14.72 5.33 8.94
C ASP A 281 15.26 3.91 8.75
N LYS A 282 15.49 3.20 9.85
CA LYS A 282 15.98 1.83 9.86
C LYS A 282 14.90 0.84 9.33
N PRO A 283 15.22 -0.05 8.37
CA PRO A 283 14.26 -1.06 7.92
C PRO A 283 13.92 -2.04 9.05
N LEU A 284 12.67 -2.52 9.09
CA LEU A 284 12.14 -3.35 10.19
C LEU A 284 13.00 -4.56 10.54
N ALA A 285 13.60 -5.22 9.54
CA ALA A 285 14.46 -6.39 9.75
C ALA A 285 15.74 -6.09 10.55
N HIS A 286 16.14 -4.81 10.65
CA HIS A 286 17.35 -4.39 11.36
C HIS A 286 17.04 -3.70 12.69
N VAL A 287 15.76 -3.46 13.00
CA VAL A 287 15.34 -2.83 14.26
C VAL A 287 15.80 -3.70 15.44
N GLN A 288 16.53 -3.10 16.36
CA GLN A 288 16.96 -3.72 17.60
C GLN A 288 15.90 -3.43 18.67
N VAL A 289 15.15 -4.47 19.04
CA VAL A 289 14.08 -4.38 20.04
C VAL A 289 14.67 -4.00 21.40
N GLY A 290 14.11 -2.97 22.03
CA GLY A 290 14.56 -2.40 23.30
C GLY A 290 15.56 -1.25 23.17
N GLU A 291 16.21 -1.08 22.01
CA GLU A 291 17.12 0.03 21.72
C GLU A 291 16.53 0.99 20.69
N ASP A 292 16.18 0.48 19.50
CA ASP A 292 15.55 1.29 18.46
C ASP A 292 14.07 1.50 18.78
N TYR A 293 13.35 0.42 19.11
CA TYR A 293 11.93 0.42 19.47
C TYR A 293 11.73 -0.22 20.85
N ARG A 294 11.22 0.54 21.82
CA ARG A 294 10.84 0.01 23.15
C ARG A 294 9.57 -0.83 23.08
N THR A 295 8.58 -0.39 22.32
CA THR A 295 7.30 -1.06 22.05
C THR A 295 7.11 -1.29 20.57
N PRO A 296 6.38 -2.34 20.17
CA PRO A 296 6.20 -2.64 18.76
C PRO A 296 5.27 -1.63 18.08
N THR A 297 5.53 -1.40 16.79
CA THR A 297 4.58 -0.75 15.89
C THR A 297 3.71 -1.77 15.16
N TRP A 298 2.69 -1.28 14.46
CA TRP A 298 1.79 -2.10 13.64
C TRP A 298 2.58 -2.86 12.59
N GLN A 299 3.44 -2.14 11.90
CA GLN A 299 4.31 -2.64 10.86
C GLN A 299 5.25 -3.71 11.41
N PHE A 300 5.84 -3.49 12.59
CA PHE A 300 6.71 -4.47 13.23
C PHE A 300 5.97 -5.78 13.53
N CYS A 301 4.74 -5.72 14.04
CA CYS A 301 3.94 -6.92 14.31
C CYS A 301 3.39 -7.59 13.05
N HIS A 302 2.79 -6.82 12.14
CA HIS A 302 2.00 -7.35 11.03
C HIS A 302 2.84 -7.72 9.80
N MET A 303 3.95 -7.01 9.54
CA MET A 303 4.85 -7.33 8.40
C MET A 303 5.82 -8.47 8.69
N TYR A 304 6.00 -8.86 9.97
CA TYR A 304 6.86 -9.98 10.38
C TYR A 304 6.33 -11.33 9.86
N GLN A 305 7.22 -12.21 9.39
CA GLN A 305 6.86 -13.50 8.77
C GLN A 305 7.43 -14.72 9.52
N GLY A 306 7.99 -14.53 10.72
CA GLY A 306 8.74 -15.57 11.42
C GLY A 306 10.23 -15.59 11.04
N GLY A 307 11.05 -16.13 11.94
CA GLY A 307 12.49 -16.32 11.71
C GLY A 307 13.29 -15.04 11.42
N GLY A 308 12.87 -13.88 11.93
CA GLY A 308 13.53 -12.59 11.65
C GLY A 308 13.15 -11.96 10.30
N ARG A 309 12.26 -12.59 9.51
CA ARG A 309 11.90 -12.11 8.16
C ARG A 309 10.76 -11.10 8.19
N PHE A 310 10.85 -10.05 7.37
CA PHE A 310 9.80 -9.06 7.15
C PHE A 310 9.47 -8.92 5.67
N THR A 311 8.20 -8.66 5.33
CA THR A 311 7.73 -8.51 3.94
C THR A 311 6.60 -7.50 3.83
N HIS A 312 6.27 -7.06 2.60
CA HIS A 312 5.07 -6.27 2.30
C HIS A 312 3.76 -7.09 2.27
N ASN A 313 3.75 -8.29 2.85
CA ASN A 313 2.53 -9.06 3.12
C ASN A 313 2.14 -8.88 4.60
N PHE A 314 0.95 -8.37 4.85
CA PHE A 314 0.47 -8.05 6.20
C PHE A 314 -0.47 -9.10 6.79
N VAL A 315 -0.98 -10.01 5.96
CA VAL A 315 -2.11 -10.88 6.30
C VAL A 315 -1.73 -12.34 6.55
N SER A 316 -0.49 -12.73 6.28
CA SER A 316 -0.02 -14.12 6.35
C SER A 316 -0.16 -14.79 7.71
N LYS A 317 -0.17 -14.00 8.79
CA LYS A 317 -0.30 -14.48 10.18
C LYS A 317 -1.73 -14.37 10.73
N GLY A 318 -2.69 -13.92 9.93
CA GLY A 318 -4.06 -13.72 10.39
C GLY A 318 -4.73 -15.04 10.74
N ILE A 319 -5.03 -15.26 12.02
CA ILE A 319 -5.79 -16.42 12.50
C ILE A 319 -7.27 -16.06 12.56
N TRP A 320 -7.61 -15.06 13.38
CA TRP A 320 -8.99 -14.62 13.60
C TRP A 320 -9.51 -13.64 12.54
N ARG A 321 -8.62 -13.13 11.68
CA ARG A 321 -8.95 -12.20 10.58
C ARG A 321 -9.79 -11.01 11.10
N MET A 322 -11.04 -10.87 10.63
CA MET A 322 -11.97 -9.82 11.02
C MET A 322 -12.80 -10.17 12.28
N GLY A 323 -12.63 -11.38 12.84
CA GLY A 323 -13.43 -11.85 13.98
C GLY A 323 -14.89 -12.18 13.65
N THR A 324 -15.29 -12.09 12.38
CA THR A 324 -16.68 -12.31 11.93
C THR A 324 -16.96 -13.73 11.45
N VAL A 325 -15.93 -14.49 11.05
CA VAL A 325 -16.07 -15.89 10.64
C VAL A 325 -16.19 -16.77 11.90
N PRO A 326 -17.28 -17.52 12.08
CA PRO A 326 -17.45 -18.37 13.26
C PRO A 326 -16.36 -19.45 13.34
N PRO A 327 -15.68 -19.63 14.49
CA PRO A 327 -14.75 -20.74 14.69
C PRO A 327 -15.43 -22.11 14.57
N SER A 328 -14.82 -23.01 13.80
CA SER A 328 -15.31 -24.38 13.62
C SER A 328 -15.18 -25.27 14.86
N ASN A 329 -14.50 -24.80 15.90
CA ASN A 329 -14.29 -25.53 17.16
C ASN A 329 -15.33 -25.20 18.24
N ILE A 330 -16.45 -24.58 17.87
CA ILE A 330 -17.57 -24.26 18.75
C ILE A 330 -18.83 -24.93 18.21
N GLU A 331 -19.61 -25.56 19.08
CA GLU A 331 -20.96 -26.03 18.75
C GLU A 331 -21.95 -24.87 18.90
N TYR A 332 -22.66 -24.55 17.83
CA TYR A 332 -23.64 -23.46 17.79
C TYR A 332 -25.06 -24.00 17.87
N GLU A 333 -25.91 -23.37 18.67
CA GLU A 333 -27.34 -23.69 18.75
C GLU A 333 -28.16 -23.07 17.60
N SER A 334 -27.57 -22.10 16.89
CA SER A 334 -28.21 -21.41 15.77
C SER A 334 -27.96 -22.11 14.43
N SER A 335 -28.33 -21.47 13.33
CA SER A 335 -28.01 -21.93 11.97
C SER A 335 -26.52 -21.78 11.60
N LEU A 336 -25.66 -21.34 12.54
CA LEU A 336 -24.20 -21.28 12.35
C LEU A 336 -23.50 -22.64 12.50
N LYS A 337 -24.25 -23.68 12.92
CA LYS A 337 -23.76 -25.07 13.03
C LYS A 337 -23.23 -25.64 11.72
#